data_AF-A0A2N1QPE4-F1
#
_entry.id   AF-A0A2N1QPE4-F1
#
_cell.length_a   1.000
_cell.length_b   1.000
_cell.length_c   1.000
_cell.angle_alpha   90.00
_cell.angle_beta   90.00
_cell.angle_gamma   90.00
#
_symmetry.space_group_name_H-M   'P 1'
#
loop_
_entity.id
_entity.type
_entity.pdbx_description
1 polymer ?
#
loop_
_entity_poly.entity_id
_entity_poly.type
_entity_poly.pdbx_seq_one_letter_code
_entity_poly.pdbx_strand_id
1 'polypeptide(L)'
;MKKHLFPLFEIDRTYKSGVSLVETIIALLILSIAILAIAGVPIMSSKLAIHATQRDQAMFLAVKTLDFLEAQPHTSSIASQDVVDEFTITYGKPVFVESSPDNHVGRATVTWRGVAGQSSLALERLLSKFSSSTREE
;
A
#
# COMPACT_ATOMS: atom_id res chain seq x y z
N MET A 1 22.31 43.06 -76.31
CA MET A 1 21.01 43.32 -75.67
C MET A 1 20.73 42.18 -74.68
N LYS A 2 20.43 42.50 -73.40
CA LYS A 2 20.01 41.61 -72.27
C LYS A 2 21.07 40.58 -71.81
N LYS A 3 21.81 40.69 -70.69
CA LYS A 3 21.51 40.93 -69.25
C LYS A 3 20.44 40.00 -68.65
N HIS A 4 20.87 38.84 -68.15
CA HIS A 4 20.23 38.01 -67.12
C HIS A 4 21.38 37.24 -66.43
N LEU A 5 22.00 37.69 -65.33
CA LEU A 5 21.48 37.87 -63.97
C LEU A 5 20.64 36.70 -63.48
N PHE A 6 21.32 35.58 -63.22
CA PHE A 6 20.85 34.56 -62.27
C PHE A 6 21.92 34.42 -61.19
N PRO A 7 21.67 34.88 -59.95
CA PRO A 7 22.49 34.48 -58.84
C PRO A 7 22.22 32.98 -58.62
N LEU A 8 23.22 32.15 -58.87
CA LEU A 8 23.19 30.78 -58.36
C LEU A 8 23.05 30.90 -56.86
N PHE A 9 21.99 30.30 -56.36
CA PHE A 9 21.67 30.15 -54.95
C PHE A 9 22.93 29.65 -54.23
N GLU A 10 23.67 30.57 -53.63
CA GLU A 10 24.74 30.24 -52.71
C GLU A 10 24.00 29.71 -51.48
N ILE A 11 23.80 28.39 -51.47
CA ILE A 11 23.44 27.68 -50.25
C ILE A 11 24.67 27.87 -49.36
N ASP A 12 24.64 28.95 -48.59
CA ASP A 12 25.59 29.20 -47.55
C ASP A 12 25.66 27.91 -46.74
N ARG A 13 26.85 27.32 -46.72
CA ARG A 13 27.12 26.05 -46.05
C ARG A 13 26.84 26.33 -44.60
N THR A 14 25.62 25.99 -44.18
CA THR A 14 25.18 25.93 -42.80
C THR A 14 26.35 25.39 -42.01
N TYR A 15 26.98 26.26 -41.22
CA TYR A 15 27.99 25.86 -40.27
C TYR A 15 27.33 24.77 -39.44
N LYS A 16 27.70 23.51 -39.73
CA LYS A 16 27.39 22.40 -38.84
C LYS A 16 28.30 22.60 -37.65
N SER A 17 27.91 23.52 -36.76
CA SER A 17 28.46 23.62 -35.42
C SER A 17 28.12 22.29 -34.75
N GLY A 18 29.05 21.35 -34.83
CA GLY A 18 28.95 20.09 -34.12
C GLY A 18 28.71 20.37 -32.65
N VAL A 19 27.92 19.51 -32.01
CA VAL A 19 27.68 19.63 -30.56
C VAL A 19 29.02 19.56 -29.86
N SER A 20 29.32 20.57 -29.05
CA SER A 20 30.57 20.59 -28.30
C SER A 20 30.57 19.46 -27.26
N LEU A 21 31.75 18.87 -26.99
CA LEU A 21 31.88 17.80 -25.99
C LEU A 21 31.26 18.22 -24.64
N VAL A 22 31.53 19.45 -24.21
CA VAL A 22 30.98 19.99 -22.95
C VAL A 22 29.45 20.05 -22.97
N GLU A 23 28.87 20.41 -24.11
CA GLU A 23 27.42 20.52 -24.27
C GLU A 23 26.76 19.14 -24.26
N THR A 24 27.37 18.14 -24.93
CA THR A 24 26.90 16.75 -24.84
C THR A 24 26.96 16.22 -23.42
N ILE A 25 28.02 16.54 -22.66
CA ILE A 25 28.18 16.10 -21.27
C ILE A 25 27.10 16.73 -20.40
N ILE A 26 26.85 18.03 -20.51
CA ILE A 26 25.80 18.72 -19.76
C ILE A 26 24.42 18.16 -20.12
N ALA A 27 24.15 17.94 -21.41
CA ALA A 27 22.90 17.35 -21.87
C ALA A 27 22.69 15.93 -21.33
N LEU A 28 23.74 15.10 -21.33
CA LEU A 28 23.72 13.76 -20.72
C LEU A 28 23.47 13.82 -19.21
N LEU A 29 24.03 14.81 -18.53
CA LEU A 29 23.88 14.98 -17.07
C LEU A 29 22.44 15.36 -16.71
N ILE A 30 21.86 16.30 -17.45
CA ILE A 30 20.45 16.70 -17.31
C ILE A 30 19.52 15.52 -17.64
N LEU A 31 19.80 14.81 -18.74
CA LEU A 31 19.03 13.65 -19.15
C LEU A 31 19.09 12.52 -18.10
N SER A 32 20.26 12.26 -17.54
CA SER A 32 20.45 11.27 -16.48
C SER A 32 19.57 11.58 -15.26
N ILE A 33 19.59 12.83 -14.78
CA ILE A 33 18.76 13.26 -13.65
C ILE A 33 17.26 13.09 -13.98
N ALA A 34 16.85 13.44 -15.19
CA ALA A 34 15.47 13.28 -15.65
C ALA A 34 15.04 11.81 -15.68
N ILE A 35 15.91 10.91 -16.18
CA ILE A 35 15.64 9.46 -16.21
C ILE A 35 15.51 8.90 -14.78
N LEU A 36 16.40 9.28 -13.86
CA LEU A 36 16.33 8.83 -12.46
C LEU A 36 15.00 9.24 -11.80
N ALA A 37 14.56 10.48 -12.02
CA ALA A 37 13.31 10.98 -11.46
C ALA A 37 12.10 10.18 -11.96
N ILE A 38 12.02 9.92 -13.27
CA ILE A 38 10.90 9.19 -13.88
C ILE A 38 10.92 7.70 -13.48
N ALA A 39 12.11 7.10 -13.37
CA ALA A 39 12.26 5.68 -13.01
C ALA A 39 11.93 5.37 -11.54
N GLY A 40 12.10 6.34 -10.63
CA GLY A 40 11.83 6.12 -9.20
C GLY A 40 10.34 6.06 -8.82
N VAL A 41 9.49 6.79 -9.55
CA VAL A 41 8.06 6.95 -9.22
C VAL A 41 7.28 5.62 -9.26
N PRO A 42 7.41 4.75 -10.29
CA PRO A 42 6.71 3.47 -10.33
C PRO A 42 7.06 2.57 -9.14
N ILE A 43 8.33 2.55 -8.72
CA ILE A 43 8.80 1.70 -7.61
C ILE A 43 8.11 2.09 -6.31
N MET A 44 8.03 3.39 -6.02
CA MET A 44 7.36 3.89 -4.82
C MET A 44 5.84 3.64 -4.89
N SER A 45 5.24 3.88 -6.05
CA SER A 45 3.81 3.64 -6.27
C SER A 45 3.43 2.17 -6.06
N SER A 46 4.20 1.23 -6.63
CA SER A 46 3.98 -0.21 -6.43
C SER A 46 4.10 -0.61 -4.96
N LYS A 47 5.07 -0.06 -4.21
CA LYS A 47 5.21 -0.34 -2.78
C LYS A 47 3.98 0.11 -1.99
N LEU A 48 3.46 1.30 -2.29
CA LEU A 48 2.25 1.82 -1.64
C LEU A 48 1.02 0.99 -1.99
N ALA A 49 0.87 0.59 -3.26
CA ALA A 49 -0.23 -0.24 -3.71
C ALA A 49 -0.23 -1.60 -2.99
N ILE A 50 0.93 -2.29 -2.93
CA ILE A 50 1.05 -3.57 -2.21
C ILE A 50 0.72 -3.39 -0.73
N HIS A 51 1.27 -2.36 -0.09
CA HIS A 51 0.99 -2.08 1.32
C HIS A 51 -0.50 -1.82 1.59
N ALA A 52 -1.18 -1.09 0.71
CA ALA A 52 -2.62 -0.87 0.81
C ALA A 52 -3.39 -2.20 0.69
N THR A 53 -3.07 -3.03 -0.30
CA THR A 53 -3.75 -4.33 -0.48
C THR A 53 -3.55 -5.27 0.70
N GLN A 54 -2.34 -5.37 1.25
CA GLN A 54 -2.06 -6.19 2.43
C GLN A 54 -2.80 -5.67 3.67
N ARG A 55 -2.87 -4.34 3.82
CA ARG A 55 -3.62 -3.72 4.92
C ARG A 55 -5.12 -3.98 4.81
N ASP A 56 -5.69 -3.88 3.61
CA ASP A 56 -7.11 -4.15 3.37
C ASP A 56 -7.45 -5.62 3.66
N GLN A 57 -6.59 -6.54 3.24
CA GLN A 57 -6.73 -7.97 3.57
C GLN A 57 -6.61 -8.21 5.08
N ALA A 58 -5.63 -7.61 5.75
CA ALA A 58 -5.48 -7.71 7.20
C ALA A 58 -6.70 -7.15 7.94
N MET A 59 -7.26 -6.03 7.47
CA MET A 59 -8.48 -5.44 8.03
C MET A 59 -9.68 -6.37 7.82
N PHE A 60 -9.85 -6.95 6.64
CA PHE A 60 -10.90 -7.91 6.37
C PHE A 60 -10.80 -9.14 7.28
N LEU A 61 -9.59 -9.71 7.46
CA LEU A 61 -9.35 -10.84 8.37
C LEU A 61 -9.65 -10.48 9.82
N ALA A 62 -9.24 -9.29 10.27
CA ALA A 62 -9.52 -8.81 11.62
C ALA A 62 -11.02 -8.65 11.88
N VAL A 63 -11.76 -8.04 10.93
CA VAL A 63 -13.22 -7.89 11.03
C VAL A 63 -13.91 -9.24 11.03
N LYS A 64 -13.57 -10.13 10.10
CA LYS A 64 -14.12 -11.49 10.05
C LYS A 64 -13.89 -12.25 11.36
N THR A 65 -12.72 -12.07 11.97
CA THR A 65 -12.38 -12.71 13.25
C THR A 65 -13.17 -12.09 14.41
N LEU A 66 -13.39 -10.77 14.41
CA LEU A 66 -14.26 -10.12 15.38
C LEU A 66 -15.72 -10.57 15.23
N ASP A 67 -16.22 -10.71 14.02
CA ASP A 67 -17.57 -11.23 13.75
C ASP A 67 -17.71 -12.69 14.23
N PHE A 68 -16.65 -13.49 14.05
CA PHE A 68 -16.58 -14.83 14.62
C PHE A 68 -16.65 -14.78 16.15
N LEU A 69 -15.86 -13.93 16.82
CA LEU A 69 -15.87 -13.78 18.28
C LEU A 69 -17.22 -13.30 18.83
N GLU A 70 -17.91 -12.45 18.08
CA GLU A 70 -19.23 -11.91 18.39
C GLU A 70 -20.33 -12.97 18.29
N ALA A 71 -20.18 -13.94 17.38
CA ALA A 71 -21.10 -15.07 17.27
C ALA A 71 -20.93 -16.11 18.39
N GLN A 72 -19.82 -16.09 19.12
CA GLN A 72 -19.56 -17.04 20.19
C GLN A 72 -20.35 -16.69 21.46
N PRO A 73 -20.78 -17.68 22.26
CA PRO A 73 -21.49 -17.44 23.51
C PRO A 73 -20.75 -16.50 24.46
N HIS A 74 -21.47 -15.68 25.23
CA HIS A 74 -20.88 -14.71 26.17
C HIS A 74 -20.19 -15.37 27.36
N THR A 75 -20.50 -16.64 27.63
CA THR A 75 -19.94 -17.45 28.71
C THR A 75 -18.59 -18.10 28.35
N SER A 76 -18.20 -18.10 27.07
CA SER A 76 -16.95 -18.72 26.63
C SER A 76 -15.82 -17.69 26.54
N SER A 77 -14.70 -17.98 27.20
CA SER A 77 -13.43 -17.31 26.95
C SER A 77 -12.72 -17.96 25.77
N ILE A 78 -12.22 -17.15 24.86
CA ILE A 78 -11.49 -17.61 23.68
C ILE A 78 -10.19 -16.86 23.64
N ALA A 79 -9.09 -17.57 23.49
CA ALA A 79 -7.77 -17.01 23.18
C ALA A 79 -7.12 -17.99 22.22
N SER A 80 -6.88 -17.54 20.99
CA SER A 80 -6.40 -18.42 19.94
C SER A 80 -5.53 -17.65 18.95
N GLN A 81 -4.79 -18.42 18.16
CA GLN A 81 -3.97 -17.94 17.08
C GLN A 81 -4.22 -18.79 15.84
N ASP A 82 -4.36 -18.15 14.70
CA ASP A 82 -4.53 -18.78 13.40
C ASP A 82 -3.54 -18.18 12.39
N VAL A 83 -3.17 -18.97 11.38
CA VAL A 83 -2.26 -18.56 10.31
C VAL A 83 -2.96 -18.75 8.98
N VAL A 84 -3.23 -17.64 8.31
CA VAL A 84 -3.85 -17.61 6.99
C VAL A 84 -2.83 -17.03 6.02
N ASP A 85 -2.19 -17.91 5.25
CA ASP A 85 -1.14 -17.55 4.29
C ASP A 85 0.03 -16.78 4.95
N GLU A 86 0.26 -15.52 4.58
CA GLU A 86 1.31 -14.67 5.17
C GLU A 86 0.87 -13.92 6.46
N PHE A 87 -0.39 -14.08 6.87
CA PHE A 87 -0.98 -13.39 8.01
C PHE A 87 -1.08 -14.31 9.23
N THR A 88 -0.56 -13.85 10.37
CA THR A 88 -0.76 -14.47 11.68
C THR A 88 -1.78 -13.65 12.47
N ILE A 89 -2.91 -14.27 12.79
CA ILE A 89 -4.06 -13.67 13.46
C ILE A 89 -4.07 -14.17 14.91
N THR A 90 -3.88 -13.28 15.87
CA THR A 90 -4.04 -13.57 17.29
C THR A 90 -5.32 -12.91 17.76
N TYR A 91 -6.25 -13.66 18.33
CA TYR A 91 -7.54 -13.13 18.72
C TYR A 91 -8.02 -13.69 20.05
N GLY A 92 -8.82 -12.90 20.74
CA GLY A 92 -9.38 -13.32 22.01
C GLY A 92 -10.58 -12.51 22.48
N LYS A 93 -11.35 -13.16 23.35
CA LYS A 93 -12.52 -12.65 24.03
C LYS A 93 -12.49 -13.11 25.50
N PRO A 94 -12.61 -12.20 26.48
CA PRO A 94 -12.76 -12.57 27.89
C PRO A 94 -14.17 -13.13 28.17
N VAL A 95 -14.33 -13.84 29.29
CA VAL A 95 -15.68 -14.20 29.78
C VAL A 95 -16.44 -12.92 30.14
N PHE A 96 -17.71 -12.84 29.75
CA PHE A 96 -18.57 -11.74 30.15
C PHE A 96 -18.77 -11.76 31.67
N VAL A 97 -18.42 -10.67 32.36
CA VAL A 97 -18.66 -10.49 33.80
C VAL A 97 -19.40 -9.18 34.00
N GLU A 98 -20.67 -9.23 34.43
CA GLU A 98 -21.54 -8.05 34.61
C GLU A 98 -20.94 -6.96 35.51
N SER A 99 -20.03 -7.32 36.42
CA SER A 99 -19.41 -6.41 37.38
C SER A 99 -18.14 -5.70 36.88
N SER A 100 -17.65 -6.00 35.67
CA SER A 100 -16.41 -5.41 35.13
C SER A 100 -16.69 -4.56 33.88
N PRO A 101 -16.36 -3.25 33.90
CA PRO A 101 -16.57 -2.37 32.73
C PRO A 101 -15.76 -2.78 31.49
N ASP A 102 -14.64 -3.50 31.66
CA ASP A 102 -13.70 -3.85 30.57
C ASP A 102 -13.88 -5.28 29.98
N ASN A 103 -14.78 -6.11 30.52
CA ASN A 103 -14.90 -7.53 30.12
C ASN A 103 -15.80 -7.78 28.90
N HIS A 104 -15.89 -6.79 28.02
CA HIS A 104 -16.75 -6.82 26.83
C HIS A 104 -15.96 -6.65 25.54
N VAL A 105 -14.63 -6.57 25.58
CA VAL A 105 -13.83 -6.23 24.39
C VAL A 105 -13.32 -7.52 23.73
N GLY A 106 -13.77 -7.77 22.50
CA GLY A 106 -13.11 -8.70 21.59
C GLY A 106 -11.92 -8.02 20.93
N ARG A 107 -10.76 -8.67 20.94
CA ARG A 107 -9.54 -8.17 20.30
C ARG A 107 -9.11 -9.13 19.20
N ALA A 108 -8.83 -8.59 18.02
CA ALA A 108 -8.19 -9.30 16.92
C ALA A 108 -6.94 -8.53 16.48
N THR A 109 -5.79 -9.19 16.51
CA THR A 109 -4.50 -8.64 16.10
C THR A 109 -3.96 -9.46 14.95
N VAL A 110 -3.87 -8.83 13.77
CA VAL A 110 -3.31 -9.44 12.57
C VAL A 110 -1.89 -8.91 12.39
N THR A 111 -0.94 -9.82 12.19
CA THR A 111 0.46 -9.51 11.95
C THR A 111 0.91 -10.16 10.64
N TRP A 112 1.72 -9.45 9.86
CA TRP A 112 2.24 -9.95 8.59
C TRP A 112 3.61 -9.36 8.30
N ARG A 113 4.33 -9.98 7.35
CA ARG A 113 5.59 -9.42 6.84
C ARG A 113 5.28 -8.46 5.70
N GLY A 114 5.19 -7.18 5.99
CA GLY A 114 5.02 -6.13 5.00
C GLY A 114 6.29 -5.85 4.19
N VAL A 115 6.12 -5.09 3.10
CA VAL A 115 7.19 -4.71 2.15
C VAL A 115 8.34 -3.92 2.79
N ALA A 116 8.09 -3.25 3.91
CA ALA A 116 9.07 -2.46 4.66
C ALA A 116 9.52 -3.10 5.99
N GLY A 117 9.00 -4.28 6.33
CA GLY A 117 9.24 -4.92 7.63
C GLY A 117 7.97 -5.55 8.21
N GLN A 118 8.01 -5.94 9.49
CA GLN A 118 6.85 -6.52 10.15
C GLN A 118 5.77 -5.44 10.35
N SER A 119 4.54 -5.77 9.94
CA SER A 119 3.36 -4.91 10.07
C SER A 119 2.34 -5.57 10.98
N SER A 120 1.57 -4.75 11.69
CA SER A 120 0.51 -5.23 12.57
C SER A 120 -0.71 -4.31 12.51
N LEU A 121 -1.88 -4.91 12.70
CA LEU A 121 -3.16 -4.23 12.77
C LEU A 121 -3.95 -4.86 13.91
N ALA A 122 -4.29 -4.05 14.92
CA ALA A 122 -5.13 -4.46 16.03
C ALA A 122 -6.48 -3.76 15.93
N LEU A 123 -7.55 -4.55 15.99
CA LEU A 123 -8.91 -4.07 16.11
C LEU A 123 -9.51 -4.58 17.41
N GLU A 124 -10.28 -3.70 18.03
CA GLU A 124 -11.04 -3.97 19.23
C GLU A 124 -12.50 -3.61 18.98
N ARG A 125 -13.40 -4.45 19.48
CA ARG A 125 -14.85 -4.20 19.41
C ARG A 125 -15.49 -4.54 20.74
N LEU A 126 -16.41 -3.68 21.17
CA LEU A 126 -17.32 -3.98 22.28
C LEU A 126 -18.35 -5.02 21.83
N LEU A 127 -18.40 -6.14 22.53
CA LEU A 127 -19.28 -7.27 22.30
C LEU A 127 -20.46 -7.19 23.26
N SER A 128 -21.66 -7.16 22.71
CA SER A 128 -22.90 -7.09 23.49
C SER A 128 -23.32 -8.47 24.00
N LYS A 129 -24.01 -8.54 25.15
CA LYS A 129 -24.60 -9.77 25.74
C LYS A 129 -25.69 -10.43 24.87
N PHE A 130 -26.19 -9.72 23.86
CA PHE A 130 -27.31 -10.17 23.02
C PHE A 130 -26.90 -10.42 21.56
N SER A 131 -25.64 -10.21 21.18
CA SER A 131 -25.21 -10.31 19.77
C SER A 131 -25.42 -11.71 19.17
N SER A 132 -25.31 -12.76 20.01
CA SER A 132 -25.54 -14.14 19.59
C SER A 132 -27.03 -14.45 19.35
N SER A 133 -27.96 -13.73 19.98
CA SER A 133 -29.40 -14.00 19.92
C SER A 133 -30.08 -13.45 18.66
N THR A 134 -29.52 -12.41 18.01
CA THR A 134 -30.15 -11.76 16.85
C THR A 134 -30.06 -12.57 15.57
N ARG A 135 -29.28 -13.66 15.55
CA ARG A 135 -29.03 -14.46 14.34
C ARG A 135 -29.87 -15.74 14.26
N GLU A 136 -30.67 -16.05 15.29
CA GLU A 136 -31.49 -17.27 15.37
C GLU A 136 -33.00 -17.05 15.12
N GLU A 137 -33.44 -15.84 14.74
CA GLU A 137 -34.79 -15.58 14.19
C GLU A 137 -34.77 -15.46 12.66
#